data_AF-A0A645GUJ1-F1
#
_entry.id   AF-A0A645GUJ1-F1
#
_cell.length_a   1.000
_cell.length_b   1.000
_cell.length_c   1.000
_cell.angle_alpha   90.00
_cell.angle_beta   90.00
_cell.angle_gamma   90.00
#
_symmetry.space_group_name_H-M   'P 1'
#
loop_
_entity.id
_entity.type
_entity.pdbx_description
1 polymer ?
#
loop_
_entity_poly.entity_id
_entity_poly.type
_entity_poly.pdbx_seq_one_letter_code
_entity_poly.pdbx_strand_id
1 'polypeptide(L)'
;MRDTVQGYSSVSQRSSRLSIPEGTSTPVLFPMWQITTIKEGKPYTFAINGQTGKLTTNIPYSKGKFFGWTLGIAAGVAAAAFAGLTILYKTGVL
;
A
#
# COMPACT_ATOMS: atom_id res chain seq x y z
N MET A 1 -4.35 14.29 -25.09
CA MET A 1 -2.93 14.70 -24.94
C MET A 1 -1.98 13.57 -25.32
N ARG A 2 -2.21 12.33 -24.85
CA ARG A 2 -1.47 11.15 -25.34
C ARG A 2 -1.72 10.89 -26.83
N ASP A 3 -2.94 11.12 -27.30
CA ASP A 3 -3.32 10.93 -28.72
C ASP A 3 -2.70 11.97 -29.67
N THR A 4 -2.11 13.03 -29.12
CA THR A 4 -1.46 14.12 -29.88
C THR A 4 0.05 13.91 -30.03
N VAL A 5 0.62 12.88 -29.38
CA VAL A 5 2.05 12.58 -29.38
C VAL A 5 2.26 11.18 -29.96
N GLN A 6 2.86 11.12 -31.17
CA GLN A 6 3.16 9.86 -31.86
C GLN A 6 4.67 9.58 -31.85
N GLY A 7 5.06 8.30 -31.95
CA GLY A 7 6.46 7.89 -32.11
C GLY A 7 7.26 7.61 -30.83
N TYR A 8 6.62 7.69 -29.65
CA TYR A 8 7.26 7.39 -28.36
C TYR A 8 6.65 6.16 -27.70
N SER A 9 7.48 5.33 -27.06
CA SER A 9 7.06 4.11 -26.36
C SER A 9 6.38 4.38 -25.00
N SER A 10 6.62 5.54 -24.39
CA SER A 10 5.95 5.96 -23.16
C SER A 10 5.88 7.48 -23.02
N VAL A 11 4.86 7.98 -22.32
CA VAL A 11 4.65 9.41 -22.05
C VAL A 11 4.25 9.59 -20.58
N SER A 12 5.02 10.40 -19.85
CA SER A 12 4.73 10.83 -18.47
C SER A 12 4.49 12.33 -18.41
N GLN A 13 3.39 12.73 -17.78
CA GLN A 13 3.01 14.14 -17.63
C GLN A 13 3.73 14.74 -16.42
N ARG A 14 4.51 15.81 -16.61
CA ARG A 14 5.25 16.48 -15.51
C ARG A 14 4.44 17.54 -14.76
N SER A 15 3.59 18.28 -15.45
CA SER A 15 2.72 19.29 -14.85
C SER A 15 1.46 19.47 -15.67
N SER A 16 0.37 19.87 -15.00
CA SER A 16 -0.86 20.32 -15.64
C SER A 16 -1.44 21.46 -14.84
N ARG A 17 -1.94 22.47 -15.54
CA ARG A 17 -2.62 23.62 -14.95
C ARG A 17 -3.96 23.77 -15.63
N LEU A 18 -5.03 23.60 -14.86
CA LEU A 18 -6.41 23.79 -15.29
C LEU A 18 -6.91 25.11 -14.72
N SER A 19 -7.40 26.00 -15.59
CA SER A 19 -8.12 27.21 -15.20
C SER A 19 -9.52 27.09 -15.79
N ILE A 20 -10.53 27.13 -14.93
CA ILE A 20 -11.94 27.05 -15.31
C ILE A 20 -12.56 28.39 -14.87
N PRO A 21 -12.60 29.40 -15.76
CA PRO A 21 -13.35 30.61 -15.49
C PRO A 21 -14.83 30.21 -15.44
N GLU A 22 -15.49 30.43 -14.30
CA GLU A 22 -16.93 30.15 -14.09
C GLU A 22 -17.32 28.64 -14.01
N GLY A 23 -16.57 27.85 -13.24
CA GLY A 23 -16.89 26.44 -13.02
C GLY A 23 -18.17 26.20 -12.20
N THR A 24 -19.21 25.64 -12.83
CA THR A 24 -20.37 25.06 -12.12
C THR A 24 -20.13 23.57 -11.90
N SER A 25 -20.22 23.10 -10.66
CA SER A 25 -20.01 21.68 -10.32
C SER A 25 -21.35 20.95 -10.25
N THR A 26 -21.69 20.19 -11.28
CA THR A 26 -22.86 19.30 -11.25
C THR A 26 -22.50 18.00 -10.51
N PRO A 27 -23.27 17.57 -9.49
CA PRO A 27 -23.03 16.29 -8.84
C PRO A 27 -23.28 15.16 -9.82
N VAL A 28 -22.26 14.33 -10.05
CA VAL A 28 -22.34 13.15 -10.90
C VAL A 28 -21.95 11.91 -10.11
N LEU A 29 -22.62 10.80 -10.41
CA LEU A 29 -22.25 9.50 -9.87
C LEU A 29 -21.04 8.97 -10.66
N PHE A 30 -19.91 8.86 -10.00
CA PHE A 30 -18.74 8.20 -10.58
C PHE A 30 -18.95 6.69 -10.60
N PRO A 31 -18.56 6.00 -11.68
CA PRO A 31 -18.67 4.55 -11.73
C PRO A 31 -17.72 3.94 -10.67
N MET A 32 -18.30 3.17 -9.75
CA MET A 32 -17.57 2.44 -8.73
C MET A 32 -18.24 1.09 -8.45
N TRP A 33 -17.43 0.07 -8.15
CA TRP A 33 -17.92 -1.22 -7.71
C TRP A 33 -17.73 -1.33 -6.21
N GLN A 34 -18.82 -1.57 -5.48
CA GLN A 34 -18.78 -1.83 -4.05
C GLN A 34 -19.16 -3.28 -3.78
N ILE A 35 -18.27 -4.02 -3.12
CA ILE A 35 -18.47 -5.43 -2.77
C ILE A 35 -18.31 -5.56 -1.26
N THR A 36 -19.27 -6.18 -0.59
CA THR A 36 -19.19 -6.45 0.85
C THR A 36 -19.18 -7.95 1.09
N THR A 37 -18.17 -8.45 1.78
CA THR A 37 -18.06 -9.86 2.18
C THR A 37 -17.99 -9.97 3.68
N ILE A 38 -18.70 -10.94 4.26
CA ILE A 38 -18.66 -11.19 5.70
C ILE A 38 -17.67 -12.34 5.96
N LYS A 39 -16.70 -12.10 6.83
CA LYS A 39 -15.77 -13.14 7.31
C LYS A 39 -15.65 -13.04 8.83
N GLU A 40 -15.82 -14.16 9.53
CA GLU A 40 -15.78 -14.21 11.00
C GLU A 40 -16.71 -13.16 11.66
N GLY A 41 -17.90 -12.96 11.08
CA GLY A 41 -18.88 -11.97 11.55
C GLY A 41 -18.51 -10.51 11.30
N LYS A 42 -17.37 -10.22 10.65
CA LYS A 42 -16.93 -8.86 10.32
C LYS A 42 -17.19 -8.56 8.84
N PRO A 43 -17.83 -7.42 8.51
CA PRO A 43 -18.00 -7.00 7.12
C PRO A 43 -16.69 -6.42 6.58
N TYR A 44 -16.33 -6.82 5.37
CA TYR A 44 -15.19 -6.32 4.61
C TYR A 44 -15.70 -5.69 3.32
N THR A 45 -15.53 -4.38 3.23
CA THR A 45 -15.95 -3.60 2.07
C THR A 45 -14.76 -3.37 1.15
N PHE A 46 -14.96 -3.68 -0.12
CA PHE A 46 -14.07 -3.41 -1.23
C PHE A 46 -14.74 -2.33 -2.09
N ALA A 47 -14.03 -1.23 -2.33
CA ALA A 47 -14.47 -0.21 -3.26
C ALA A 47 -13.46 -0.10 -4.40
N ILE A 48 -13.93 -0.31 -5.62
CA ILE A 48 -13.12 -0.30 -6.83
C ILE A 48 -13.56 0.89 -7.65
N ASN A 49 -12.62 1.76 -8.01
CA ASN A 49 -12.88 2.83 -8.94
C ASN A 49 -13.13 2.22 -10.34
N GLY A 50 -14.32 2.44 -10.90
CA GLY A 50 -14.74 1.85 -12.18
C GLY A 50 -14.05 2.42 -13.42
N GLN A 51 -13.32 3.54 -13.29
CA GLN A 51 -12.57 4.15 -14.39
C GLN A 51 -11.14 3.64 -14.48
N THR A 52 -10.48 3.50 -13.33
CA THR A 52 -9.05 3.16 -13.24
C THR A 52 -8.79 1.72 -12.82
N GLY A 53 -9.80 1.05 -12.26
CA GLY A 53 -9.64 -0.26 -11.64
C GLY A 53 -8.92 -0.23 -10.28
N LYS A 54 -8.57 0.95 -9.75
CA LYS A 54 -7.89 1.04 -8.45
C LYS A 54 -8.82 0.56 -7.33
N LEU A 55 -8.35 -0.43 -6.58
CA LEU A 55 -9.04 -1.01 -5.43
C LEU A 55 -8.62 -0.31 -4.15
N THR A 56 -9.59 0.02 -3.29
CA THR A 56 -9.37 0.32 -1.88
C THR A 56 -10.18 -0.65 -1.03
N THR A 57 -9.59 -1.15 0.04
CA THR A 57 -10.28 -2.05 0.97
C THR A 57 -9.59 -2.03 2.33
N ASN A 58 -10.35 -2.36 3.37
CA ASN A 58 -9.79 -2.70 4.67
C ASN A 58 -9.47 -4.20 4.67
N ILE A 59 -8.25 -4.56 4.28
CA ILE A 59 -7.84 -5.97 4.16
C ILE A 59 -7.81 -6.62 5.55
N PRO A 60 -8.46 -7.78 5.76
CA PRO A 60 -8.33 -8.52 7.01
C PRO A 60 -6.89 -9.00 7.19
N TYR A 61 -6.21 -8.49 8.21
CA TYR A 61 -4.98 -9.09 8.71
C TYR A 61 -5.09 -9.41 10.20
N SER A 62 -4.48 -10.51 10.62
CA SER A 62 -4.42 -10.87 12.03
C SER A 62 -3.33 -10.07 12.71
N LYS A 63 -3.72 -9.12 13.57
CA LYS A 63 -2.79 -8.36 14.42
C LYS A 63 -1.88 -9.28 15.23
N GLY A 64 -2.44 -10.35 15.80
CA GLY A 64 -1.67 -11.35 16.56
C GLY A 64 -0.60 -12.03 15.71
N LYS A 65 -0.93 -12.46 14.48
CA LYS A 65 0.08 -13.01 13.56
C LYS A 65 1.12 -11.97 13.16
N PHE A 66 0.70 -10.74 12.87
CA PHE A 66 1.62 -9.65 12.51
C PHE A 66 2.64 -9.37 13.62
N PHE A 67 2.16 -9.13 14.85
CA PHE A 67 3.04 -8.85 15.99
C PHE A 67 3.85 -10.07 16.40
N GLY A 68 3.27 -11.28 16.35
CA GLY A 68 3.99 -12.52 16.64
C GLY A 68 5.19 -12.73 15.72
N TRP A 69 4.99 -12.58 14.40
CA TRP A 69 6.09 -12.67 13.43
C TRP A 69 7.13 -11.56 13.63
N THR A 70 6.67 -10.32 13.81
CA THR A 70 7.58 -9.17 13.97
C THR A 70 8.45 -9.31 15.21
N LEU A 71 7.86 -9.69 16.35
CA LEU A 71 8.59 -9.92 17.61
C LEU A 71 9.50 -11.14 17.52
N GLY A 72 9.04 -12.23 16.88
CA GLY A 72 9.84 -13.44 16.71
C GLY A 72 11.11 -13.18 15.90
N ILE A 73 11.00 -12.46 14.79
CA ILE A 73 12.16 -12.06 13.97
C ILE A 73 13.08 -11.13 14.77
N ALA A 74 12.52 -10.10 15.41
CA ALA A 74 13.30 -9.15 16.20
C ALA A 74 14.09 -9.85 17.32
N ALA A 75 13.45 -10.75 18.06
CA ALA A 75 14.09 -11.54 19.12
C ALA A 75 15.18 -12.46 18.55
N GLY A 76 14.93 -13.12 17.41
CA GLY A 76 15.93 -13.96 16.76
C GLY A 76 17.17 -13.18 16.33
N VAL A 77 16.98 -12.02 15.70
CA VAL A 77 18.09 -11.13 15.30
C VAL A 77 18.85 -10.62 16.53
N ALA A 78 18.14 -10.18 17.57
CA ALA A 78 18.75 -9.71 18.81
C ALA A 78 19.57 -10.81 19.50
N ALA A 79 19.04 -12.03 19.55
CA ALA A 79 19.75 -13.18 20.14
C ALA A 79 21.01 -13.55 19.34
N ALA A 80 20.93 -13.54 18.00
CA ALA A 80 22.09 -13.79 17.14
C ALA A 80 23.17 -12.71 17.29
N ALA A 81 22.77 -11.43 17.34
CA ALA A 81 23.69 -10.32 17.56
C ALA A 81 24.35 -10.40 18.94
N PHE A 82 23.58 -10.69 19.99
CA PHE A 82 24.10 -10.87 21.33
C PHE A 82 25.09 -12.04 21.39
N ALA A 83 24.76 -13.19 20.81
CA ALA A 83 25.67 -14.33 20.75
C ALA A 83 26.97 -13.97 20.01
N GLY A 84 26.87 -13.31 18.85
CA GLY A 84 28.04 -12.84 18.10
C GLY A 84 28.94 -11.89 18.91
N LEU A 85 28.35 -10.92 19.61
CA LEU A 85 29.07 -10.01 20.50
C LEU A 85 29.77 -10.76 21.64
N THR A 86 29.10 -11.73 22.27
CA THR A 86 29.71 -12.51 23.36
C THR A 86 30.88 -13.37 22.87
N ILE A 87 30.82 -13.89 21.64
CA ILE A 87 31.92 -14.65 21.04
C ILE A 87 33.10 -13.72 20.77
N LEU A 88 32.86 -12.56 20.13
CA LEU A 88 33.91 -11.58 19.84
C LEU A 88 34.65 -11.11 21.10
N TYR A 89 33.89 -10.83 22.17
CA TYR A 89 34.43 -10.43 23.46
C TYR A 89 35.29 -11.55 24.09
N LYS A 90 34.84 -12.81 24.00
CA LYS A 90 35.59 -13.95 24.54
C LYS A 90 36.86 -14.27 23.75
N THR A 91 36.89 -14.00 22.45
CA THR A 91 38.09 -14.19 21.62
C THR A 91 39.06 -13.02 21.68
N GLY A 92 38.76 -11.96 22.44
CA GLY A 92 39.62 -10.79 22.61
C GLY A 92 39.78 -9.95 21.33
N VAL A 93 38.91 -10.17 20.34
CA VAL A 93 38.83 -9.32 19.14
C VAL A 93 38.21 -7.97 19.50
N LEU A 94 37.34 -7.96 20.51
CA LEU A 94 36.68 -6.80 21.09
C LEU A 94 36.98 -6.71 22.59
#